data_AF-A0A5J6GWM3-F1
#
_entry.id   AF-A0A5J6GWM3-F1
#
_cell.length_a   1.000
_cell.length_b   1.000
_cell.length_c   1.000
_cell.angle_alpha   90.00
_cell.angle_beta   90.00
_cell.angle_gamma   90.00
#
_symmetry.space_group_name_H-M   'P 1'
#
loop_
_entity.id
_entity.type
_entity.pdbx_description
1 polymer ?
#
loop_
_entity_poly.entity_id
_entity_poly.type
_entity_poly.pdbx_seq_one_letter_code
_entity_poly.pdbx_strand_id
1 'polypeptide(L)'
;MRVPRLIGLMAMDAREAAARHGVRLVAPDRPGFHDVVVEHVVRQYPPPGADVPHGAAVTVWFDLGPGEGEGGAGVREPRRPGPPGGGELRRELDEPGPEVTAAP
;
A
#
# COMPACT_ATOMS: atom_id res chain seq x y z
N MET A 1 -29.50 -4.47 3.85
CA MET A 1 -29.16 -3.04 4.10
C MET A 1 -27.76 -2.82 3.59
N ARG A 2 -27.46 -1.62 3.07
CA ARG A 2 -26.18 -1.39 2.38
C ARG A 2 -25.10 -0.92 3.33
N VAL A 3 -23.91 -1.51 3.21
CA VAL A 3 -22.73 -1.09 3.95
C VAL A 3 -22.37 0.35 3.56
N PRO A 4 -22.24 1.27 4.53
CA PRO A 4 -21.82 2.63 4.23
C PRO A 4 -20.37 2.67 3.74
N ARG A 5 -20.03 3.72 3.00
CA ARG A 5 -18.63 4.01 2.67
C ARG A 5 -17.96 4.66 3.88
N LEU A 6 -17.03 3.92 4.48
CA LEU A 6 -16.25 4.33 5.64
C LEU A 6 -14.80 4.66 5.27
N ILE A 7 -14.31 4.17 4.13
CA ILE A 7 -12.98 4.49 3.61
C ILE A 7 -12.79 6.01 3.49
N GLY A 8 -11.70 6.51 4.07
CA GLY A 8 -11.31 7.91 4.10
C GLY A 8 -11.89 8.71 5.25
N LEU A 9 -12.81 8.14 6.04
CA LEU A 9 -13.33 8.80 7.24
C LEU A 9 -12.32 8.66 8.40
N MET A 10 -12.30 9.69 9.26
CA MET A 10 -11.61 9.59 10.55
C MET A 10 -12.27 8.51 11.40
N ALA A 11 -11.51 7.90 12.30
CA ALA A 11 -12.00 6.82 13.14
C ALA A 11 -13.25 7.21 13.97
N MET A 12 -13.35 8.46 14.42
CA MET A 12 -14.57 8.97 15.07
C MET A 12 -15.77 9.00 14.12
N ASP A 13 -15.61 9.59 12.93
CA ASP A 13 -16.69 9.71 11.94
C ASP A 13 -17.13 8.33 11.42
N ALA A 14 -16.18 7.42 11.20
CA ALA A 14 -16.46 6.05 10.78
C ALA A 14 -17.33 5.31 11.81
N ARG A 15 -17.05 5.52 13.10
CA ARG A 15 -17.85 4.94 14.20
C ARG A 15 -19.25 5.53 14.25
N GLU A 16 -19.38 6.86 14.13
CA GLU A 16 -20.67 7.52 14.13
C GLU A 16 -21.52 7.07 12.93
N ALA A 17 -20.93 7.03 11.74
CA ALA A 17 -21.58 6.52 10.53
C ALA A 17 -22.04 5.06 10.72
N ALA A 18 -21.18 4.19 11.26
CA ALA A 18 -21.53 2.81 11.53
C ALA A 18 -22.75 2.70 12.47
N ALA A 19 -22.75 3.45 13.58
CA ALA A 19 -23.86 3.48 14.53
C ALA A 19 -25.18 3.96 13.89
N ARG A 20 -25.13 5.03 13.08
CA ARG A 20 -26.28 5.58 12.37
C ARG A 20 -26.87 4.60 11.34
N HIS A 21 -26.01 3.79 10.72
CA HIS A 21 -26.41 2.78 9.75
C HIS A 21 -26.75 1.41 10.38
N GLY A 22 -26.66 1.28 11.70
CA GLY A 22 -26.99 0.05 12.42
C GLY A 22 -26.00 -1.11 12.16
N VAL A 23 -24.73 -0.78 11.90
CA VAL A 23 -23.65 -1.77 11.71
C VAL A 23 -22.61 -1.65 12.82
N ARG A 24 -21.94 -2.75 13.15
CA ARG A 24 -20.89 -2.79 14.17
C ARG A 24 -19.54 -2.60 13.51
N LEU A 25 -18.74 -1.65 14.00
CA LEU A 25 -17.37 -1.46 13.52
C LEU A 25 -16.41 -2.36 14.31
N VAL A 26 -15.52 -3.08 13.62
CA VAL A 26 -14.50 -3.95 14.23
C VAL A 26 -13.15 -3.67 13.60
N ALA A 27 -12.10 -3.56 14.41
CA ALA A 27 -10.73 -3.44 13.95
C ALA A 27 -9.86 -4.54 14.58
N PRO A 28 -9.62 -5.67 13.90
CA PRO A 28 -8.91 -6.81 14.46
C PRO A 28 -7.44 -6.49 14.78
N ASP A 29 -6.82 -5.60 14.00
CA ASP A 29 -5.40 -5.23 14.19
C ASP A 29 -5.19 -4.19 15.30
N ARG A 30 -6.26 -3.55 15.78
CA ARG A 30 -6.21 -2.52 16.83
C ARG A 30 -7.29 -2.78 17.90
N PRO A 31 -7.02 -3.67 18.87
CA PRO A 31 -7.86 -3.81 20.06
C PRO A 31 -7.75 -2.51 20.87
N GLY A 32 -8.75 -1.63 20.75
CA GLY A 32 -8.72 -0.28 21.34
C GLY A 32 -8.85 0.88 20.35
N PHE A 33 -9.22 0.63 19.08
CA PHE A 33 -9.41 1.70 18.10
C PHE A 33 -10.44 2.78 18.51
N HIS A 34 -11.23 2.52 19.56
CA HIS A 34 -12.12 3.51 20.16
C HIS A 34 -11.39 4.76 20.68
N ASP A 35 -10.11 4.62 21.06
CA ASP A 35 -9.27 5.72 21.56
C ASP A 35 -8.47 6.42 20.43
N VAL A 36 -8.58 5.90 19.21
CA VAL A 36 -7.83 6.38 18.06
C VAL A 36 -8.64 7.49 17.40
N VAL A 37 -8.26 8.75 17.63
CA VAL A 37 -8.95 9.93 17.08
C VAL A 37 -8.30 10.42 15.78
N VAL A 38 -7.01 10.18 15.60
CA VAL A 38 -6.20 10.77 14.52
C VAL A 38 -6.05 9.90 13.28
N GLU A 39 -6.45 8.63 13.35
CA GLU A 39 -6.33 7.73 12.20
C GLU A 39 -7.57 7.74 11.31
N HIS A 40 -7.35 7.47 10.03
CA HIS A 40 -8.40 7.37 9.02
C HIS A 40 -8.52 5.94 8.50
N VAL A 41 -9.71 5.56 8.06
CA VAL A 41 -9.98 4.24 7.50
C VAL A 41 -9.35 4.12 6.12
N VAL A 42 -8.35 3.23 5.97
CA VAL A 42 -7.72 2.94 4.68
C VAL A 42 -8.38 1.78 3.94
N ARG A 43 -9.06 0.90 4.68
CA ARG A 43 -9.71 -0.29 4.11
C ARG A 43 -10.94 -0.67 4.91
N GLN A 44 -11.93 -1.25 4.23
CA GLN A 44 -13.10 -1.85 4.86
C GLN A 44 -13.48 -3.18 4.19
N TYR A 45 -14.14 -4.04 4.95
CA TYR A 45 -14.79 -5.26 4.48
C TYR A 45 -16.05 -5.54 5.33
N PRO A 46 -17.22 -5.84 4.74
CA PRO A 46 -17.52 -5.91 3.31
C PRO A 46 -17.36 -4.55 2.57
N PRO A 47 -17.25 -4.56 1.22
CA PRO A 47 -17.08 -3.34 0.45
C PRO A 47 -18.31 -2.43 0.58
N PRO A 48 -18.14 -1.12 0.36
CA PRO A 48 -19.25 -0.17 0.40
C PRO A 48 -20.34 -0.54 -0.61
N GLY A 49 -21.60 -0.43 -0.20
CA GLY A 49 -22.75 -0.81 -1.00
C GLY A 49 -23.12 -2.30 -0.96
N ALA A 50 -22.29 -3.15 -0.33
CA ALA A 50 -22.63 -4.56 -0.14
C ALA A 50 -23.90 -4.72 0.72
N ASP A 51 -24.71 -5.73 0.42
CA ASP A 51 -25.89 -6.06 1.22
C ASP A 51 -25.52 -6.93 2.43
N VAL A 52 -25.83 -6.42 3.61
CA VAL A 52 -25.59 -7.08 4.90
C VAL A 52 -26.85 -7.09 5.76
N PRO A 53 -26.98 -8.05 6.71
CA PRO A 53 -28.03 -8.03 7.72
C PRO A 53 -27.82 -6.87 8.71
N HIS A 54 -28.90 -6.49 9.40
CA HIS A 54 -28.82 -5.49 10.46
C HIS A 54 -27.87 -5.94 11.59
N GLY A 55 -27.04 -5.03 12.09
CA GLY A 55 -26.06 -5.33 13.14
C GLY A 55 -24.84 -6.12 12.67
N ALA A 56 -24.66 -6.32 11.36
CA ALA A 56 -23.48 -6.97 10.81
C ALA A 56 -22.19 -6.24 11.22
N ALA A 57 -21.11 -7.01 11.42
CA ALA A 57 -19.79 -6.48 11.67
C ALA A 57 -19.12 -6.04 10.36
N VAL A 58 -18.63 -4.81 10.33
CA VAL A 58 -17.80 -4.25 9.27
C VAL A 58 -16.39 -4.13 9.81
N THR A 59 -15.48 -4.89 9.22
CA THR A 59 -14.06 -4.86 9.53
C THR A 59 -13.42 -3.66 8.86
N VAL A 60 -12.67 -2.87 9.61
CA VAL A 60 -11.93 -1.71 9.08
C VAL A 60 -10.48 -1.75 9.52
N TRP A 61 -9.65 -1.12 8.71
CA TRP A 61 -8.23 -0.92 8.95
C TRP A 61 -7.94 0.57 8.90
N PHE A 62 -7.04 1.02 9.78
CA PHE A 62 -6.74 2.43 9.97
C PHE A 62 -5.27 2.75 9.71
N ASP A 63 -4.97 3.99 9.35
CA ASP A 63 -3.62 4.52 9.19
C ASP A 63 -3.56 5.98 9.66
N LEU A 64 -2.39 6.46 10.13
CA LEU A 64 -2.20 7.86 10.58
C LEU A 64 -2.28 8.87 9.44
N GLY A 65 -2.37 8.41 8.18
CA GLY A 65 -2.32 9.29 7.02
C GLY A 65 -0.87 9.51 6.57
N PRO A 66 -0.68 9.99 5.32
CA PRO A 66 0.64 10.17 4.72
C PRO A 66 1.51 11.27 5.39
N GLY A 67 1.13 11.78 6.56
CA GLY A 67 1.80 12.87 7.25
C GLY A 67 2.69 12.48 8.43
N GLU A 68 2.45 11.35 9.10
CA GLU A 68 3.08 11.05 10.40
C GLU A 68 3.59 9.61 10.57
N GLY A 69 3.62 8.83 9.49
CA GLY A 69 4.27 7.53 9.41
C GLY A 69 5.38 7.54 8.38
N GLU A 70 6.63 7.53 8.85
CA GLU A 70 7.83 7.21 8.09
C GLU A 70 7.58 6.07 7.07
N GLY A 71 7.86 6.31 5.78
CA GLY A 71 7.94 5.21 4.80
C GLY A 71 7.23 5.38 3.45
N GLY A 72 7.11 6.60 2.93
CA GLY A 72 6.89 6.83 1.50
C GLY A 72 8.12 6.45 0.65
N ALA A 73 8.53 5.18 0.63
CA ALA A 73 9.45 4.67 -0.40
C ALA A 73 8.62 4.16 -1.58
N GLY A 74 8.17 5.10 -2.41
CA GLY A 74 7.70 4.77 -3.74
C GLY A 74 8.82 4.10 -4.53
N VAL A 75 8.72 2.78 -4.73
CA VAL A 75 8.84 2.06 -6.01
C VAL A 75 8.61 0.58 -5.72
N ARG A 76 7.50 0.00 -6.18
CA ARG A 76 7.51 -1.44 -6.48
C ARG A 76 8.17 -1.54 -7.84
N GLU A 77 9.48 -1.68 -7.86
CA GLU A 77 10.24 -1.82 -9.10
C GLU A 77 9.56 -2.94 -9.92
N PRO A 78 9.08 -2.65 -11.16
CA PRO A 78 8.53 -3.69 -12.00
C PRO A 78 9.61 -4.74 -12.14
N ARG A 79 9.34 -5.98 -11.69
CA ARG A 79 10.25 -7.09 -11.92
C ARG A 79 10.45 -7.18 -13.43
N ARG A 80 11.59 -6.70 -13.94
CA ARG A 80 12.01 -6.99 -15.30
C ARG A 80 11.97 -8.52 -15.44
N PRO A 81 11.38 -9.08 -16.50
CA PRO A 81 11.55 -10.49 -16.79
C PRO A 81 13.05 -10.76 -16.80
N GLY A 82 13.48 -11.79 -16.07
CA GLY A 82 14.87 -12.23 -16.08
C GLY A 82 15.34 -12.43 -17.52
N PRO A 83 16.61 -12.13 -17.84
CA PRO A 83 17.09 -12.31 -19.19
C PRO A 83 16.91 -13.77 -19.63
N PRO A 84 16.42 -14.03 -20.86
CA PRO A 84 16.44 -15.38 -21.39
C PRO A 84 17.90 -15.79 -21.58
N GLY A 85 18.21 -17.01 -21.15
CA GLY A 85 19.57 -17.52 -21.13
C GLY A 85 20.19 -17.74 -22.51
N GLY A 86 21.47 -18.09 -22.46
CA GLY A 86 22.20 -18.77 -23.53
C GLY A 86 23.08 -17.84 -24.35
N GLY A 87 24.36 -18.20 -24.44
CA GLY A 87 25.22 -17.68 -25.51
C GLY A 87 26.61 -17.28 -25.09
N GLU A 88 27.40 -18.24 -24.65
CA GLU A 88 28.86 -18.28 -24.83
C GLU A 88 29.33 -17.68 -26.17
N LEU A 89 30.25 -16.70 -26.10
CA LEU A 89 31.21 -16.40 -27.16
C LEU A 89 32.55 -16.06 -26.51
N ARG A 90 33.47 -17.02 -26.62
CA ARG A 90 34.90 -16.86 -26.32
C ARG A 90 35.58 -16.04 -27.41
N ARG A 91 36.64 -15.32 -27.00
CA ARG A 91 37.74 -14.74 -27.79
C ARG A 91 37.35 -13.54 -28.68
N GLU A 92 38.18 -12.52 -28.84
CA GLU A 92 39.64 -12.57 -28.98
C GLU A 92 40.33 -11.30 -28.46
N LEU A 93 41.58 -11.51 -28.07
CA LEU A 93 42.59 -10.52 -27.73
C LEU A 93 42.93 -9.68 -28.98
N ASP A 94 43.06 -8.36 -28.82
CA ASP A 94 44.02 -7.57 -29.60
C ASP A 94 44.33 -6.26 -28.85
N GLU A 95 45.48 -6.24 -28.18
CA GLU A 95 46.33 -5.05 -28.07
C GLU A 95 47.30 -5.14 -29.27
N PRO A 96 47.84 -4.08 -29.90
CA PRO A 96 48.03 -2.71 -29.39
C PRO A 96 47.93 -1.56 -30.44
N GLY A 97 48.08 -0.30 -29.98
CA GLY A 97 48.72 0.78 -30.77
C GLY A 97 48.06 2.17 -30.66
N PRO A 98 48.71 3.26 -31.15
CA PRO A 98 50.14 3.47 -31.39
C PRO A 98 50.74 4.59 -30.52
N GLU A 99 52.05 4.49 -30.27
CA GLU A 99 52.90 5.57 -29.75
C GLU A 99 53.15 6.63 -30.83
N VAL A 100 52.76 7.90 -30.63
CA VAL A 100 53.38 9.07 -31.31
C VAL A 100 53.26 10.36 -30.47
N THR A 101 54.38 10.72 -29.82
CA THR A 101 55.10 12.02 -29.81
C THR A 101 54.41 13.38 -29.51
N ALA A 102 54.99 14.12 -28.54
CA ALA A 102 55.49 15.52 -28.61
C ALA A 102 55.76 16.04 -27.17
N ALA A 103 57.02 16.13 -26.70
CA ALA A 103 57.93 17.31 -26.72
C ALA A 103 57.53 18.41 -25.69
N PRO A 104 58.45 19.23 -25.14
CA PRO A 104 59.84 19.53 -25.52
C PRO A 104 60.93 19.04 -24.56
#